data_AF-A0A0B6YRU4-F1
#
_entry.id   AF-A0A0B6YRU4-F1
#
_cell.length_a   1.000
_cell.length_b   1.000
_cell.length_c   1.000
_cell.angle_alpha   90.00
_cell.angle_beta   90.00
_cell.angle_gamma   90.00
#
_symmetry.space_group_name_H-M   'P 1'
#
loop_
_entity.id
_entity.type
_entity.pdbx_description
1 polymer ?
#
loop_
_entity_poly.entity_id
_entity_poly.type
_entity_poly.pdbx_seq_one_letter_code
_entity_poly.pdbx_strand_id
1 'polypeptide(L)'
;MSDDEFMCGDDEEEYDLVYSEESNSEPDVDLENQYYNSKSLKEDDPKAALESFQKVLELEGKEKGEWGFKALKQMIKINFRLGKYEEMMSRYKLLLTYIKSAVTRNYSEKSINSILDYISTSKQMELLQD
;
A
#
# COMPACT_ATOMS: atom_id res chain seq x y z
N MET A 1 5.36 -21.17 -29.10
CA MET A 1 5.51 -21.71 -27.73
C MET A 1 6.03 -20.58 -26.87
N SER A 2 5.19 -20.22 -25.89
CA SER A 2 5.34 -19.34 -24.72
C SER A 2 6.27 -18.13 -24.78
N ASP A 3 5.67 -16.95 -24.93
CA ASP A 3 6.13 -15.71 -24.28
C ASP A 3 4.90 -14.86 -23.88
N ASP A 4 3.84 -15.52 -23.42
CA ASP A 4 2.57 -14.92 -22.97
C ASP A 4 2.45 -15.09 -21.44
N GLU A 5 3.52 -14.76 -20.71
CA GLU A 5 3.54 -14.82 -19.24
C GLU A 5 4.29 -13.60 -18.65
N PHE A 6 4.01 -12.41 -19.21
CA PHE A 6 4.37 -11.14 -18.57
C PHE A 6 3.27 -10.08 -18.80
N MET A 7 2.01 -10.46 -18.56
CA MET A 7 0.87 -9.55 -18.62
C MET A 7 -0.02 -9.79 -17.40
N CYS A 8 0.36 -9.23 -16.23
CA CYS A 8 -0.54 -9.07 -15.09
C CYS A 8 0.00 -8.04 -14.08
N GLY A 9 -0.28 -6.75 -14.32
CA GLY A 9 -0.93 -5.91 -13.29
C GLY A 9 -0.08 -5.05 -12.34
N ASP A 10 0.88 -4.24 -12.83
CA ASP A 10 1.36 -3.04 -12.09
C ASP A 10 0.82 -1.72 -12.70
N ASP A 11 -0.07 -1.78 -13.70
CA ASP A 11 -0.83 -0.64 -14.27
C ASP A 11 -2.07 -0.26 -13.42
N GLU A 12 -1.94 -0.27 -12.10
CA GLU A 12 -2.89 0.39 -11.19
C GLU A 12 -2.15 1.42 -10.32
N GLU A 13 -1.08 2.00 -10.85
CA GLU A 13 -0.64 3.34 -10.44
C GLU A 13 -1.66 4.33 -11.00
N GLU A 14 -2.78 4.42 -10.29
CA GLU A 14 -3.78 5.46 -10.42
C GLU A 14 -3.04 6.80 -10.51
N TYR A 15 -3.03 7.34 -11.73
CA TYR A 15 -2.57 8.68 -12.09
C TYR A 15 -3.51 9.69 -11.41
N ASP A 16 -3.40 9.80 -10.08
CA ASP A 16 -4.14 10.77 -9.28
C ASP A 16 -3.44 12.12 -9.44
N LEU A 17 -3.68 12.75 -10.59
CA LEU A 17 -3.37 14.15 -10.84
C LEU A 17 -4.30 15.03 -9.98
N VAL A 18 -4.17 14.94 -8.66
CA VAL A 18 -4.59 16.03 -7.78
C VAL A 18 -3.45 17.02 -7.76
N TYR A 19 -3.55 18.03 -8.64
CA TYR A 19 -2.83 19.28 -8.47
C TYR A 19 -3.27 19.87 -7.13
N SER A 20 -2.57 19.50 -6.06
CA SER A 20 -2.55 20.23 -4.80
C SER A 20 -1.77 21.52 -5.06
N GLU A 21 -2.37 22.43 -5.83
CA GLU A 21 -1.93 23.82 -5.84
C GLU A 21 -2.07 24.33 -4.39
N GLU A 22 -0.95 24.76 -3.81
CA GLU A 22 -0.83 25.43 -2.51
C GLU A 22 -0.43 24.57 -1.29
N SER A 23 0.80 24.05 -1.29
CA SER A 23 1.68 24.25 -0.13
C SER A 23 3.16 24.08 -0.51
N ASN A 24 3.92 25.17 -0.37
CA ASN A 24 5.35 25.24 -0.60
C ASN A 24 6.09 24.59 0.58
N SER A 25 6.16 23.27 0.61
CA SER A 25 6.97 22.55 1.59
C SER A 25 7.66 21.40 0.87
N GLU A 26 8.93 21.18 1.19
CA GLU A 26 9.80 20.12 0.66
C GLU A 26 9.62 18.70 1.29
N PRO A 27 8.64 18.35 2.17
CA PRO A 27 8.63 17.05 2.86
C PRO A 27 8.15 15.88 1.99
N ASP A 28 7.57 16.13 0.82
CA ASP A 28 7.13 15.07 -0.09
C ASP A 28 8.31 14.28 -0.68
N VAL A 29 9.45 14.94 -0.91
CA VAL A 29 10.63 14.33 -1.56
C VAL A 29 11.28 13.25 -0.70
N ASP A 30 11.33 13.45 0.62
CA ASP A 30 11.89 12.46 1.55
C ASP A 30 10.98 11.23 1.68
N LEU A 31 9.66 11.43 1.68
CA LEU A 31 8.67 10.35 1.70
C LEU A 31 8.69 9.53 0.41
N GLU A 32 8.74 10.21 -0.73
CA GLU A 32 8.83 9.61 -2.05
C GLU A 32 10.10 8.75 -2.19
N ASN A 33 11.26 9.32 -1.87
CA ASN A 33 12.54 8.60 -1.91
C ASN A 33 12.53 7.36 -1.02
N GLN A 34 12.01 7.49 0.21
CA GLN A 34 11.92 6.38 1.14
C GLN A 34 10.94 5.30 0.64
N TYR A 35 9.83 5.69 0.01
CA TYR A 35 8.86 4.77 -0.57
C TYR A 35 9.45 3.98 -1.75
N TYR A 36 10.13 4.63 -2.69
CA TYR A 36 10.76 3.94 -3.82
C TYR A 36 11.90 3.01 -3.39
N ASN A 37 12.68 3.43 -2.38
CA ASN A 37 13.68 2.57 -1.75
C ASN A 37 13.03 1.30 -1.17
N SER A 38 11.91 1.47 -0.45
CA SER A 38 11.14 0.36 0.11
C SER A 38 10.54 -0.55 -0.97
N LYS A 39 10.08 0.02 -2.10
CA LYS A 39 9.53 -0.73 -3.25
C LYS A 39 10.61 -1.60 -3.89
N SER A 40 11.83 -1.08 -4.04
CA SER A 40 12.98 -1.86 -4.55
C SER A 40 13.38 -3.01 -3.61
N LEU A 41 13.31 -2.78 -2.30
CA LEU A 41 13.61 -3.82 -1.30
C LEU A 41 12.56 -4.94 -1.24
N LYS A 42 11.35 -4.73 -1.79
CA LYS A 42 10.27 -5.74 -1.77
C LYS A 42 10.66 -7.04 -2.48
N GLU A 43 11.46 -6.95 -3.53
CA GLU A 43 11.87 -8.10 -4.34
C GLU A 43 13.04 -8.86 -3.71
N ASP A 44 13.97 -8.15 -3.08
CA ASP A 44 15.14 -8.72 -2.43
C ASP A 44 14.81 -9.29 -1.04
N ASP A 45 14.22 -8.45 -0.17
CA ASP A 45 13.99 -8.77 1.23
C ASP A 45 12.64 -8.22 1.72
N PRO A 46 11.56 -9.01 1.63
CA PRO A 46 10.21 -8.54 1.98
C PRO A 46 10.08 -8.10 3.45
N LYS A 47 10.89 -8.65 4.35
CA LYS A 47 10.92 -8.22 5.77
C LYS A 47 11.56 -6.85 5.93
N ALA A 48 12.70 -6.61 5.28
CA ALA A 48 13.35 -5.30 5.31
C ALA A 48 12.49 -4.24 4.62
N ALA A 49 11.79 -4.61 3.54
CA ALA A 49 10.82 -3.73 2.90
C ALA A 49 9.71 -3.28 3.86
N LEU A 50 9.17 -4.19 4.68
CA LEU A 50 8.18 -3.84 5.70
C LEU A 50 8.72 -2.82 6.71
N GLU A 51 9.97 -2.97 7.16
CA GLU A 51 10.60 -2.00 8.06
C GLU A 51 10.83 -0.65 7.36
N SER A 52 11.24 -0.66 6.09
CA SER A 52 11.41 0.58 5.32
C SER A 52 10.07 1.29 5.05
N PHE A 53 8.98 0.55 4.78
CA PHE A 53 7.64 1.14 4.69
C PHE A 53 7.15 1.65 6.04
N GLN A 54 7.48 0.99 7.14
CA GLN A 54 7.21 1.49 8.49
C GLN A 54 7.88 2.85 8.72
N LYS A 55 9.11 3.05 8.22
CA LYS A 55 9.78 4.36 8.28
C LYS A 55 9.06 5.43 7.47
N VAL A 56 8.45 5.10 6.32
CA VAL A 56 7.60 6.06 5.57
C VAL A 56 6.45 6.54 6.46
N LEU A 57 5.78 5.62 7.16
CA LEU A 57 4.70 5.95 8.10
C LEU A 57 5.19 6.80 9.29
N GLU A 58 6.41 6.55 9.79
CA GLU A 58 6.99 7.33 10.88
C GLU A 58 7.41 8.74 10.44
N LEU A 59 7.96 8.86 9.22
CA LEU A 59 8.34 10.14 8.60
C LEU A 59 7.10 11.00 8.31
N GLU A 60 6.02 10.37 7.84
CA GLU A 60 4.73 11.05 7.64
C GLU A 60 4.13 11.52 8.98
N GLY A 61 4.43 10.79 10.06
CA GLY A 61 4.16 11.19 11.42
C GLY A 61 2.68 11.10 11.79
N LYS A 62 2.07 12.22 12.20
CA LYS A 62 0.67 12.27 12.64
C LYS A 62 -0.29 12.68 11.53
N GLU A 63 0.21 13.33 10.49
CA GLU A 63 -0.60 13.68 9.34
C GLU A 63 -0.72 12.45 8.46
N LYS A 64 -1.95 12.06 8.15
CA LYS A 64 -2.20 10.90 7.29
C LYS A 64 -2.21 11.39 5.87
N GLY A 65 -1.15 11.06 5.14
CA GLY A 65 -0.95 11.45 3.77
C GLY A 65 -1.17 10.31 2.79
N GLU A 66 -0.95 10.61 1.52
CA GLU A 66 -1.04 9.64 0.43
C GLU A 66 0.10 8.61 0.50
N TRP A 67 1.31 9.03 0.87
CA TRP A 67 2.49 8.16 0.93
C TRP A 67 2.36 7.06 1.99
N GLY A 68 1.82 7.40 3.16
CA GLY A 68 1.48 6.45 4.22
C GLY A 68 0.38 5.49 3.77
N PHE A 69 -0.61 5.97 3.01
CA PHE A 69 -1.64 5.10 2.43
C PHE A 69 -1.04 4.11 1.41
N LYS A 70 -0.20 4.59 0.49
CA LYS A 70 0.51 3.77 -0.50
C LYS A 70 1.43 2.75 0.19
N ALA A 71 2.17 3.16 1.22
CA ALA A 71 3.02 2.30 2.03
C ALA A 71 2.22 1.18 2.71
N LEU A 72 1.07 1.50 3.32
CA LEU A 72 0.20 0.51 3.95
C LEU A 72 -0.33 -0.52 2.94
N LYS A 73 -0.73 -0.09 1.73
CA LYS A 73 -1.16 -1.01 0.66
C LYS A 73 -0.06 -2.01 0.31
N GLN A 74 1.19 -1.57 0.20
CA GLN A 74 2.33 -2.47 -0.05
C GLN A 74 2.61 -3.39 1.14
N MET A 75 2.56 -2.87 2.38
CA MET A 75 2.77 -3.69 3.57
C MET A 75 1.74 -4.82 3.70
N ILE A 76 0.48 -4.57 3.35
CA ILE A 76 -0.60 -5.58 3.32
C ILE A 76 -0.26 -6.66 2.30
N LYS A 77 0.12 -6.28 1.07
CA LYS A 77 0.51 -7.23 0.01
C LYS A 77 1.71 -8.09 0.42
N ILE A 78 2.71 -7.50 1.07
CA ILE A 78 3.90 -8.23 1.53
C ILE A 78 3.56 -9.20 2.66
N ASN A 79 2.82 -8.75 3.69
CA ASN A 79 2.40 -9.63 4.79
C ASN A 79 1.54 -10.79 4.29
N PHE A 80 0.69 -10.54 3.29
CA PHE A 80 -0.10 -11.56 2.64
C PHE A 80 0.77 -12.60 1.92
N ARG A 81 1.76 -12.15 1.14
CA ARG A 81 2.73 -13.04 0.47
C ARG A 81 3.56 -13.86 1.48
N LEU A 82 3.80 -13.33 2.67
CA LEU A 82 4.49 -14.01 3.76
C LEU A 82 3.58 -14.94 4.59
N GLY A 83 2.27 -14.98 4.32
CA GLY A 83 1.30 -15.77 5.09
C GLY A 83 1.03 -15.21 6.51
N LYS A 84 1.38 -13.95 6.77
CA LYS A 84 1.19 -13.28 8.06
C LYS A 84 -0.14 -12.53 8.10
N TYR A 85 -1.23 -13.27 8.20
CA TYR A 85 -2.57 -12.70 8.11
C TYR A 85 -2.93 -11.79 9.31
N GLU A 86 -2.46 -12.10 10.52
CA GLU A 86 -2.69 -11.24 11.69
C GLU A 86 -2.07 -9.85 11.53
N GLU A 87 -0.80 -9.80 11.10
CA GLU A 87 -0.12 -8.53 10.83
C GLU A 87 -0.80 -7.80 9.67
N MET A 88 -1.16 -8.52 8.61
CA MET A 88 -1.89 -7.97 7.46
C MET A 88 -3.20 -7.30 7.89
N MET A 89 -4.01 -7.97 8.72
CA MET A 89 -5.27 -7.43 9.24
C MET A 89 -5.06 -6.21 10.14
N SER A 90 -3.98 -6.19 10.93
CA SER A 90 -3.59 -5.01 11.72
C SER A 90 -3.28 -3.82 10.82
N ARG A 91 -2.51 -4.03 9.73
CA ARG A 91 -2.21 -2.98 8.73
C ARG A 91 -3.46 -2.54 7.98
N TYR A 92 -4.36 -3.47 7.64
CA TYR A 92 -5.62 -3.16 6.99
C TYR A 92 -6.52 -2.28 7.86
N LYS A 93 -6.66 -2.59 9.16
CA LYS A 93 -7.37 -1.72 10.11
C LYS A 93 -6.77 -0.32 10.17
N LEU A 94 -5.44 -0.21 10.13
CA LEU A 94 -4.76 1.08 10.08
C LEU A 94 -5.08 1.84 8.79
N LEU A 95 -5.07 1.17 7.63
CA LEU A 95 -5.44 1.73 6.33
C LEU A 95 -6.89 2.28 6.33
N LEU A 96 -7.83 1.59 6.98
CA LEU A 96 -9.20 2.09 7.18
C LEU A 96 -9.28 3.37 8.03
N THR A 97 -8.22 3.76 8.73
CA THR A 97 -8.17 5.06 9.42
C THR A 97 -7.67 6.19 8.51
N TYR A 98 -7.01 5.84 7.39
CA TYR A 98 -6.55 6.78 6.37
C TYR A 98 -7.67 7.10 5.37
N ILE A 99 -8.56 6.14 5.05
CA ILE A 99 -9.69 6.39 4.11
C ILE A 99 -10.61 7.54 4.54
N LYS A 100 -10.67 7.85 5.84
CA LYS A 100 -11.54 8.90 6.37
C LYS A 100 -10.95 10.30 6.25
N SER A 101 -9.64 10.43 6.03
CA SER A 101 -8.94 11.71 6.18
C SER A 101 -7.87 11.99 5.12
N ALA A 102 -7.27 10.95 4.54
CA ALA A 102 -6.12 11.06 3.63
C ALA A 102 -6.48 10.91 2.16
N VAL A 103 -7.56 10.20 1.84
CA VAL A 103 -7.92 9.86 0.45
C VAL A 103 -9.42 10.03 0.20
N THR A 104 -9.77 10.23 -1.07
CA THR A 104 -11.18 10.35 -1.48
C THR A 104 -11.93 9.04 -1.32
N ARG A 105 -13.26 9.13 -1.13
CA ARG A 105 -14.12 7.95 -0.96
C ARG A 105 -13.96 6.94 -2.12
N ASN A 106 -13.94 7.44 -3.36
CA ASN A 106 -13.83 6.61 -4.55
C ASN A 106 -12.49 5.85 -4.60
N TYR A 107 -11.39 6.53 -4.25
CA TYR A 107 -10.06 5.93 -4.15
C TYR A 107 -9.97 4.86 -3.06
N SER A 108 -10.59 5.13 -1.91
CA SER A 108 -10.66 4.16 -0.81
C SER A 108 -11.46 2.91 -1.17
N GLU A 109 -12.60 3.07 -1.86
CA GLU A 109 -13.43 1.95 -2.31
C GLU A 109 -12.68 1.08 -3.33
N LYS A 110 -12.01 1.69 -4.32
CA LYS A 110 -11.14 0.95 -5.25
C LYS A 110 -10.04 0.19 -4.52
N SER A 111 -9.34 0.84 -3.60
CA SER A 111 -8.23 0.23 -2.87
C SER A 111 -8.68 -0.94 -1.99
N ILE A 112 -9.84 -0.82 -1.33
CA ILE A 112 -10.44 -1.92 -0.56
C ILE A 112 -10.82 -3.09 -1.47
N ASN A 113 -11.48 -2.83 -2.60
CA ASN A 113 -11.83 -3.88 -3.56
C ASN A 113 -10.57 -4.56 -4.12
N SER A 114 -9.56 -3.80 -4.52
CA SER A 114 -8.26 -4.32 -5.01
C SER A 114 -7.58 -5.23 -3.99
N ILE A 115 -7.62 -4.87 -2.69
CA ILE A 115 -7.10 -5.74 -1.60
C ILE A 115 -7.98 -6.98 -1.43
N LEU A 116 -9.31 -6.82 -1.46
CA LEU A 116 -10.25 -7.93 -1.33
C LEU A 116 -10.14 -8.93 -2.48
N ASP A 117 -10.01 -8.48 -3.72
CA ASP A 117 -9.77 -9.31 -4.91
C ASP A 117 -8.44 -10.05 -4.79
N TYR A 118 -7.39 -9.36 -4.34
CA TYR A 118 -6.08 -9.97 -4.11
C TYR A 118 -6.14 -11.08 -3.04
N ILE A 119 -6.89 -10.86 -1.95
CA ILE A 119 -7.07 -11.85 -0.89
C ILE A 119 -7.99 -13.00 -1.33
N SER A 120 -9.07 -12.69 -2.04
CA SER A 120 -10.07 -13.65 -2.52
C SER A 120 -9.48 -14.63 -3.54
N THR A 121 -8.48 -14.20 -4.30
CA THR A 121 -7.73 -15.06 -5.21
C THR A 121 -6.96 -16.16 -4.48
N SER A 122 -6.57 -15.94 -3.22
CA SER A 122 -5.73 -16.87 -2.46
C SER A 122 -6.52 -17.77 -1.51
N LYS A 123 -7.52 -18.53 -2.00
CA LYS A 123 -8.16 -19.71 -1.37
C LYS A 123 -8.58 -19.66 0.12
N GLN A 124 -8.42 -18.57 0.87
CA GLN A 124 -8.68 -18.44 2.31
C GLN A 124 -9.81 -17.45 2.54
N MET A 125 -11.00 -17.81 2.06
CA MET A 125 -12.26 -17.15 2.42
C MET A 125 -12.57 -17.26 3.94
N GLU A 126 -11.90 -18.15 4.67
CA GLU A 126 -12.12 -18.36 6.11
C GLU A 126 -11.64 -17.18 6.99
N LEU A 127 -10.71 -16.34 6.53
CA LEU A 127 -10.19 -15.21 7.32
C LEU A 127 -11.11 -13.98 7.34
N LEU A 128 -12.17 -13.94 6.52
CA LEU A 128 -13.11 -12.83 6.45
C LEU A 128 -14.39 -13.04 7.29
N GLN A 129 -14.53 -14.17 8.00
CA GLN A 129 -15.75 -14.53 8.72
C GLN A 129 -15.74 -14.26 10.24
N ASP A 130 -14.65 -13.73 10.81
CA ASP A 130 -14.55 -13.36 12.24
C ASP A 130 -14.37 -11.86 12.48
#